data_AF-A0A919HXK4-F1
#
_entry.id   AF-A0A919HXK4-F1
#
_cell.length_a   1.000
_cell.length_b   1.000
_cell.length_c   1.000
_cell.angle_alpha   90.00
_cell.angle_beta   90.00
_cell.angle_gamma   90.00
#
_symmetry.space_group_name_H-M   'P 1'
#
loop_
_entity.id
_entity.type
_entity.pdbx_description
1 polymer ?
#
loop_
_entity_poly.entity_id
_entity_poly.type
_entity_poly.pdbx_seq_one_letter_code
_entity_poly.pdbx_strand_id
1 'polypeptide(L)'
;MGYRQGAWQEVQQSKTALQNGDRVIALVNNLGATPLSELYGVYNRLAQRCEASGIIIERNLIGSYCTSLDMAGFSITLLKVDDETLTLWDAPVHTPALNWGN
;
A
#
# COMPACT_ATOMS: atom_id res chain seq x y z
N MET A 1 -13.49 -23.24 -26.60
CA MET A 1 -14.22 -23.43 -25.33
C MET A 1 -14.77 -22.08 -24.92
N GLY A 2 -16.07 -21.86 -25.05
CA GLY A 2 -16.70 -20.55 -24.83
C GLY A 2 -17.07 -20.33 -23.37
N TYR A 3 -16.71 -19.16 -22.83
CA TYR A 3 -17.17 -18.71 -21.51
C TYR A 3 -18.71 -18.69 -21.46
N ARG A 4 -19.32 -19.30 -20.43
CA ARG A 4 -20.76 -19.16 -20.17
C ARG A 4 -21.02 -17.80 -19.52
N GLN A 5 -21.81 -16.94 -20.19
CA GLN A 5 -22.30 -15.71 -19.58
C GLN A 5 -23.10 -16.02 -18.30
N GLY A 6 -22.86 -15.24 -17.25
CA GLY A 6 -23.59 -15.33 -15.97
C GLY A 6 -23.10 -16.41 -15.00
N ALA A 7 -22.01 -17.13 -15.30
CA ALA A 7 -21.43 -18.12 -14.40
C ALA A 7 -20.15 -17.62 -13.75
N TRP A 8 -19.91 -18.04 -12.50
CA TRP A 8 -18.63 -17.87 -11.84
C TRP A 8 -17.52 -18.54 -12.63
N GLN A 9 -16.39 -17.84 -12.77
CA GLN A 9 -15.18 -18.38 -13.38
C GLN A 9 -14.15 -18.56 -12.30
N GLU A 10 -13.69 -19.80 -12.13
CA GLU A 10 -12.55 -20.09 -11.29
C GLU A 10 -11.28 -19.61 -12.01
N VAL A 11 -10.54 -18.71 -11.36
CA VAL A 11 -9.30 -18.18 -11.89
C VAL A 11 -8.19 -18.46 -10.88
N GLN A 12 -7.17 -19.20 -11.31
CA GLN A 12 -5.97 -19.37 -10.52
C GLN A 12 -5.11 -18.11 -10.61
N GLN A 13 -4.61 -17.65 -9.48
CA GLN A 13 -3.77 -16.47 -9.36
C GLN A 13 -2.52 -16.84 -8.56
N SER A 14 -1.41 -16.14 -8.83
CA SER A 14 -0.16 -16.32 -8.09
C SER A 14 0.40 -14.96 -7.70
N LYS A 15 1.26 -14.96 -6.68
CA LYS A 15 1.97 -13.77 -6.22
C LYS A 15 3.46 -14.02 -6.33
N THR A 16 4.18 -13.01 -6.80
CA THR A 16 5.63 -12.99 -6.76
C THR A 16 6.09 -12.22 -5.52
N ALA A 17 7.11 -12.73 -4.82
CA ALA A 17 7.75 -11.98 -3.75
C ALA A 17 8.43 -10.72 -4.31
N LEU A 18 8.50 -9.65 -3.51
CA LEU A 18 9.23 -8.44 -3.87
C LEU A 18 10.72 -8.74 -4.06
N GLN A 19 11.33 -8.08 -5.03
CA GLN A 19 12.71 -8.28 -5.44
C GLN A 19 13.49 -6.95 -5.46
N ASN A 20 14.81 -7.07 -5.55
CA ASN A 20 15.67 -5.92 -5.78
C ASN A 20 15.28 -5.22 -7.09
N GLY A 21 15.21 -3.88 -7.07
CA GLY A 21 14.78 -3.04 -8.18
C GLY A 21 13.27 -2.79 -8.23
N ASP A 22 12.46 -3.46 -7.40
CA ASP A 22 11.03 -3.20 -7.35
C ASP A 22 10.73 -1.80 -6.80
N ARG A 23 9.83 -1.10 -7.50
CA ARG A 23 9.25 0.17 -7.07
C ARG A 23 7.95 -0.12 -6.33
N VAL A 24 7.71 0.57 -5.22
CA VAL A 24 6.54 0.33 -4.37
C VAL A 24 5.88 1.60 -3.87
N ILE A 25 4.59 1.51 -3.59
CA ILE A 25 3.88 2.41 -2.68
C ILE A 25 3.85 1.79 -1.29
N ALA A 26 4.24 2.55 -0.27
CA ALA A 26 4.27 2.10 1.12
C ALA A 26 3.11 2.69 1.93
N LEU A 27 2.29 1.84 2.54
CA LEU A 27 1.27 2.27 3.50
C LEU A 27 1.67 1.76 4.90
N VAL A 28 1.96 2.71 5.80
CA VAL A 28 2.14 2.45 7.23
C VAL A 28 0.85 2.85 7.94
N ASN A 29 0.07 1.85 8.32
CA ASN A 29 -1.30 2.01 8.79
C ASN A 29 -1.43 1.80 10.29
N ASN A 30 -2.10 2.72 10.99
CA ASN A 30 -2.53 2.55 12.36
C ASN A 30 -3.76 1.63 12.41
N LEU A 31 -3.75 0.61 13.29
CA LEU A 31 -4.90 -0.27 13.53
C LEU A 31 -5.88 0.30 14.55
N GLY A 32 -5.62 1.44 15.16
CA GLY A 32 -6.55 2.13 16.04
C GLY A 32 -5.87 3.12 16.96
N ALA A 33 -5.07 2.60 17.89
CA ALA A 33 -4.54 3.36 19.02
C ALA A 33 -3.03 3.63 18.99
N THR A 34 -2.33 3.35 17.87
CA THR A 34 -0.90 3.67 17.75
C THR A 34 -0.70 5.16 17.46
N PRO A 35 0.13 5.88 18.26
CA PRO A 35 0.44 7.29 18.01
C PRO A 35 1.04 7.52 16.62
N LEU A 36 0.65 8.62 15.97
CA LEU A 36 1.19 8.99 14.67
C LEU A 36 2.72 9.14 14.68
N SER A 37 3.29 9.62 15.79
CA SER A 37 4.75 9.72 15.99
C SER A 37 5.44 8.35 15.92
N GLU A 38 4.83 7.30 16.47
CA GLU A 38 5.35 5.93 16.40
C GLU A 38 5.29 5.40 14.96
N LEU A 39 4.23 5.71 14.20
CA LEU A 39 4.14 5.32 12.79
C LEU A 39 5.26 5.94 11.94
N TYR A 40 5.68 7.17 12.23
CA TYR A 40 6.85 7.75 11.56
C TYR A 40 8.16 7.04 11.95
N GLY A 41 8.29 6.58 13.19
CA GLY A 41 9.38 5.71 13.62
C GLY A 41 9.39 4.37 12.87
N VAL A 42 8.22 3.76 12.69
CA VAL A 42 8.02 2.56 11.87
C VAL A 42 8.42 2.81 10.42
N TYR A 43 7.96 3.92 9.84
CA TYR A 43 8.28 4.30 8.46
C TYR A 43 9.79 4.50 8.26
N ASN A 44 10.47 5.15 9.20
CA ASN A 44 11.92 5.30 9.15
C ASN A 44 12.63 3.94 9.07
N ARG A 45 12.23 2.97 9.90
CA ARG A 45 12.80 1.62 9.83
C ARG A 45 12.41 0.89 8.54
N LEU A 46 11.19 1.08 8.05
CA LEU A 46 10.73 0.51 6.79
C LEU A 46 11.58 1.02 5.61
N ALA A 47 11.79 2.33 5.51
CA ALA A 47 12.58 2.95 4.45
C ALA A 47 14.01 2.38 4.40
N GLN A 48 14.68 2.28 5.56
CA GLN A 48 16.01 1.66 5.65
C GLN A 48 16.03 0.21 5.19
N ARG A 49 14.97 -0.56 5.48
CA ARG A 49 14.86 -1.97 5.09
C ARG A 49 14.57 -2.12 3.60
N CYS A 50 13.75 -1.24 3.03
CA CYS A 50 13.50 -1.19 1.59
C CYS A 50 14.80 -0.84 0.85
N GLU A 51 15.50 0.22 1.26
CA GLU A 51 16.79 0.62 0.68
C GLU A 51 17.81 -0.51 0.73
N ALA A 52 18.01 -1.14 1.90
CA ALA A 52 18.93 -2.27 2.04
C ALA A 52 18.55 -3.49 1.18
N SER A 53 17.27 -3.63 0.83
CA SER A 53 16.76 -4.69 -0.05
C SER A 53 16.77 -4.29 -1.53
N GLY A 54 17.13 -3.04 -1.84
CA GLY A 54 17.05 -2.44 -3.17
C GLY A 54 15.63 -2.19 -3.67
N ILE A 55 14.66 -2.04 -2.75
CA ILE A 55 13.27 -1.68 -3.06
C ILE A 55 13.13 -0.15 -2.97
N ILE A 56 12.51 0.45 -3.98
CA ILE A 56 12.36 1.90 -4.12
C ILE A 56 10.94 2.31 -3.68
N ILE A 57 10.82 3.11 -2.62
CA ILE A 57 9.52 3.65 -2.20
C ILE A 57 9.22 4.92 -3.01
N GLU A 58 8.25 4.87 -3.91
CA GLU A 58 7.86 5.96 -4.80
C GLU A 58 6.86 6.92 -4.17
N ARG A 59 5.91 6.38 -3.41
CA ARG A 59 4.88 7.12 -2.67
C ARG A 59 4.64 6.47 -1.32
N ASN A 60 4.10 7.22 -0.37
CA ASN A 60 3.72 6.67 0.92
C ASN A 60 2.44 7.29 1.47
N LEU A 61 1.77 6.52 2.34
CA LEU A 61 0.74 7.01 3.25
C LEU A 61 1.06 6.53 4.68
N ILE A 62 0.91 7.43 5.65
CA ILE A 62 1.19 7.17 7.07
C ILE A 62 0.03 7.71 7.89
N GLY A 63 -0.74 6.84 8.54
CA GLY A 63 -1.94 7.24 9.28
C GLY A 63 -2.97 6.13 9.49
N SER A 64 -4.19 6.51 9.87
CA SER A 64 -5.30 5.58 10.11
C SER A 64 -6.16 5.40 8.85
N TYR A 65 -5.86 4.38 8.04
CA TYR A 65 -6.58 4.13 6.78
C TYR A 65 -7.45 2.87 6.83
N CYS A 66 -7.06 1.87 7.60
CA CYS A 66 -7.78 0.62 7.81
C CYS A 66 -7.60 0.17 9.27
N THR A 67 -8.53 0.57 10.13
CA THR A 67 -8.45 0.35 11.58
C THR A 67 -9.20 -0.91 12.02
N SER A 68 -8.91 -1.36 13.23
CA SER A 68 -9.57 -2.43 13.98
C SER A 68 -9.94 -1.90 15.37
N LEU A 69 -10.95 -1.04 15.42
CA LEU A 69 -11.39 -0.32 16.64
C LEU A 69 -10.23 0.44 17.31
N ASP A 70 -9.96 0.16 18.58
CA ASP A 70 -8.96 0.77 19.44
C ASP A 70 -7.69 -0.09 19.58
N MET A 71 -7.45 -1.02 18.66
CA MET A 71 -6.27 -1.88 18.70
C MET A 71 -4.97 -1.05 18.68
N ALA A 72 -4.12 -1.27 19.68
CA ALA A 72 -2.75 -0.77 19.68
C ALA A 72 -1.89 -1.66 18.77
N GLY A 73 -1.72 -1.23 17.52
CA GLY A 73 -0.94 -1.94 16.53
C GLY A 73 -0.88 -1.20 15.20
N PHE A 74 -0.05 -1.69 14.30
CA PHE A 74 0.09 -1.14 12.96
C PHE A 74 0.21 -2.27 11.92
N SER A 75 -0.05 -1.94 10.67
CA SER A 75 0.25 -2.81 9.53
C SER A 75 1.13 -2.08 8.51
N ILE A 76 1.89 -2.85 7.73
CA ILE A 76 2.70 -2.36 6.62
C ILE A 76 2.18 -3.03 5.36
N THR A 77 1.86 -2.22 4.34
CA THR A 77 1.56 -2.70 2.99
C THR A 77 2.59 -2.14 2.02
N LEU A 78 3.11 -3.01 1.16
CA LEU A 78 3.94 -2.65 0.00
C LEU A 78 3.22 -3.11 -1.26
N LEU A 79 2.86 -2.15 -2.11
CA LEU A 79 2.26 -2.41 -3.42
C LEU A 79 3.33 -2.20 -4.49
N LYS A 80 3.74 -3.26 -5.21
CA LYS A 80 4.63 -3.12 -6.37
C LYS A 80 3.90 -2.30 -7.46
N VAL A 81 4.61 -1.33 -8.04
CA VAL A 81 4.06 -0.41 -9.04
C VAL A 81 4.95 -0.26 -10.26
N ASP A 82 4.31 0.19 -11.33
CA ASP A 82 4.88 0.73 -12.57
C ASP A 82 4.41 2.18 -12.78
N ASP A 83 4.77 2.78 -13.91
CA ASP A 83 4.47 4.18 -14.21
C ASP A 83 2.97 4.43 -14.42
N GLU A 84 2.26 3.47 -15.01
CA GLU A 84 0.81 3.52 -15.17
C GLU A 84 0.10 3.49 -13.82
N THR A 85 0.54 2.63 -12.90
CA THR A 85 -0.02 2.57 -11.54
C THR A 85 0.26 3.85 -10.75
N LEU A 86 1.44 4.44 -10.89
CA LEU A 86 1.77 5.73 -10.26
C LEU A 86 0.95 6.88 -10.85
N THR A 87 0.68 6.86 -12.15
CA THR A 87 -0.22 7.83 -12.79
C THR A 87 -1.62 7.76 -12.19
N LEU A 88 -2.13 6.55 -11.92
CA LEU A 88 -3.41 6.36 -11.25
C LEU A 88 -3.40 6.81 -9.78
N TRP A 89 -2.28 6.63 -9.08
CA TRP A 89 -2.12 7.14 -7.72
C TRP A 89 -2.16 8.67 -7.66
N ASP A 90 -1.43 9.34 -8.54
CA ASP A 90 -1.32 10.79 -8.56
C ASP A 90 -2.57 11.49 -9.14
N ALA A 91 -3.52 10.72 -9.71
CA ALA A 91 -4.77 11.26 -10.22
C ALA A 91 -5.61 11.92 -9.09
N PRO A 92 -6.41 12.97 -9.41
CA PRO A 92 -7.21 13.66 -8.39
C PRO A 92 -8.18 12.73 -7.65
N VAL A 93 -8.25 12.91 -6.34
CA VAL A 93 -9.19 12.20 -5.45
C VAL A 93 -9.73 13.17 -4.42
N HIS A 94 -11.04 13.17 -4.21
CA HIS A 94 -11.69 14.03 -3.22
C HIS A 94 -12.70 13.21 -2.40
N THR A 95 -12.21 12.63 -1.31
CA THR A 95 -12.98 11.83 -0.36
C THR A 95 -12.72 12.31 1.07
N PRO A 96 -13.52 11.91 2.07
CA PRO A 96 -13.29 12.34 3.45
C PRO A 96 -11.89 12.01 4.01
N ALA A 97 -11.25 10.93 3.55
CA ALA A 97 -9.97 10.44 4.08
C ALA A 97 -8.78 10.67 3.14
N LEU A 98 -8.99 10.81 1.83
CA LEU A 98 -7.96 11.07 0.82
C LEU A 98 -8.39 12.26 -0.04
N ASN A 99 -7.56 13.30 -0.07
CA ASN A 99 -7.83 14.51 -0.83
C ASN A 99 -6.53 15.10 -1.42
N TRP A 100 -6.35 14.98 -2.74
CA TRP A 100 -5.26 15.61 -3.49
C TRP A 100 -5.65 15.77 -4.97
N GLY A 101 -4.82 16.53 -5.71
CA GLY A 101 -5.12 16.95 -7.07
C GLY A 101 -5.93 18.24 -7.12
N ASN A 102 -5.91 18.90 -8.27
CA ASN A 102 -6.65 20.14 -8.54
C ASN A 102 -7.95 19.85 -9.28
#